data_AF-A0A9X4AAJ9-F1
#
_entry.id   AF-A0A9X4AAJ9-F1
#
_cell.length_a   1.000
_cell.length_b   1.000
_cell.length_c   1.000
_cell.angle_alpha   90.00
_cell.angle_beta   90.00
_cell.angle_gamma   90.00
#
_symmetry.space_group_name_H-M   'P 1'
#
loop_
_entity.id
_entity.type
_entity.pdbx_description
1 polymer ?
#
loop_
_entity_poly.entity_id
_entity_poly.type
_entity_poly.pdbx_seq_one_letter_code
_entity_poly.pdbx_strand_id
1 'polypeptide(L)'
;MKNRMQSVKDFEKRVKVAGLSFVVKKSDKICPLHKTQMVYTDKSPQPFCIKCQHEAVEKRKKELDRTNSVQVIRKDLRQLSLVDDPKEYSYTFDNFKAPSGSKEAQMKDIARKLAGEYYKDRNLNFNTVLYGTPGQGKTHLAMAMLNAVNEFSNPAQRCLFVNVTSLFLAIRSSFDNPMEKWTEQYAVHALSNADLLVIDDLGSESVMSTKGEASQFVQRVLYQVTNRQKRIIITTNLTMSELRQAYNAKLVSRLLAGSKGKQLDFSGIQDKRY
;
A
#
# COMPACT_ATOMS: atom_id res chain seq x y z
N MET A 1 -23.20 75.35 10.35
CA MET A 1 -21.74 75.16 10.22
C MET A 1 -21.45 73.67 10.06
N LYS A 2 -20.59 73.34 9.10
CA LYS A 2 -20.26 71.99 8.63
C LYS A 2 -19.49 71.13 9.66
N ASN A 3 -19.79 69.83 9.66
CA ASN A 3 -18.93 68.65 9.79
C ASN A 3 -17.72 68.65 10.75
N ARG A 4 -17.69 67.64 11.65
CA ARG A 4 -16.53 66.72 11.76
C ARG A 4 -16.84 65.37 12.46
N MET A 5 -17.81 64.60 11.96
CA MET A 5 -17.70 63.13 12.01
C MET A 5 -17.03 62.73 10.70
N GLN A 6 -15.72 62.51 10.77
CA GLN A 6 -14.93 62.07 9.62
C GLN A 6 -15.32 60.61 9.36
N SER A 7 -16.27 60.41 8.43
CA SER A 7 -16.66 59.10 7.96
C SER A 7 -15.41 58.35 7.50
N VAL A 8 -15.20 57.18 8.09
CA VAL A 8 -14.31 56.18 7.50
C VAL A 8 -14.85 55.97 6.09
N LYS A 9 -14.16 56.51 5.08
CA LYS A 9 -14.54 56.31 3.68
C LYS A 9 -14.63 54.81 3.45
N ASP A 10 -15.85 54.30 3.34
CA ASP A 10 -16.16 52.92 2.97
C ASP A 10 -15.52 52.66 1.61
N PHE A 11 -14.28 52.19 1.62
CA PHE A 11 -13.56 51.81 0.41
C PHE A 11 -14.08 50.44 0.01
N GLU A 12 -15.27 50.43 -0.59
CA GLU A 12 -15.94 49.23 -1.09
C GLU A 12 -15.19 48.73 -2.32
N LYS A 13 -14.55 47.56 -2.20
CA LYS A 13 -13.90 46.89 -3.33
C LYS A 13 -14.77 45.73 -3.78
N ARG A 14 -15.27 45.79 -5.01
CA ARG A 14 -15.90 44.62 -5.66
C ARG A 14 -14.82 43.64 -6.10
N VAL A 15 -14.94 42.39 -5.65
CA VAL A 15 -14.01 41.30 -6.01
C VAL A 15 -14.81 40.19 -6.69
N LYS A 16 -14.28 39.64 -7.78
CA LYS A 16 -14.85 38.48 -8.47
C LYS A 16 -13.97 37.25 -8.24
N VAL A 17 -14.55 36.16 -7.77
CA VAL A 17 -13.86 34.87 -7.58
C VAL A 17 -14.78 33.75 -8.09
N ALA A 18 -14.29 32.91 -9.00
CA ALA A 18 -15.03 31.78 -9.58
C ALA A 18 -16.46 32.13 -10.06
N GLY A 19 -16.62 33.28 -10.74
CA GLY A 19 -17.91 33.76 -11.23
C GLY A 19 -18.81 34.46 -10.21
N LEU A 20 -18.48 34.42 -8.92
CA LEU A 20 -19.21 35.09 -7.85
C LEU A 20 -18.64 36.50 -7.60
N SER A 21 -19.51 37.49 -7.44
CA SER A 21 -19.14 38.85 -7.06
C SER A 21 -19.40 39.09 -5.58
N PHE A 22 -18.46 39.73 -4.90
CA PHE A 22 -18.54 40.07 -3.48
C PHE A 22 -18.19 41.53 -3.26
N VAL A 23 -18.84 42.17 -2.29
CA VAL A 23 -18.46 43.52 -1.83
C VAL A 23 -17.63 43.35 -0.57
N VAL A 24 -16.35 43.71 -0.63
CA VAL A 24 -15.45 43.67 0.51
C VAL A 24 -15.37 45.05 1.13
N LYS A 25 -15.67 45.14 2.42
CA LYS A 25 -15.58 46.37 3.22
C LYS A 25 -14.55 46.22 4.32
N LYS A 26 -13.91 47.32 4.71
CA LYS A 26 -12.93 47.38 5.80
C LYS A 26 -13.63 47.50 7.14
N SER A 27 -13.16 46.74 8.13
CA SER A 27 -13.54 46.92 9.54
C SER A 27 -12.54 47.84 10.23
N ASP A 28 -12.97 48.43 11.33
CA ASP A 28 -12.15 49.08 12.36
C ASP A 28 -11.23 48.12 13.13
N LYS A 29 -11.49 46.81 13.08
CA LYS A 29 -10.70 45.79 13.78
C LYS A 29 -9.40 45.46 13.04
N ILE A 30 -8.34 45.24 13.83
CA ILE A 30 -7.03 44.76 13.36
C ILE A 30 -6.87 43.29 13.76
N CYS A 31 -6.38 42.47 12.84
CA CYS A 31 -6.07 41.08 13.14
C CYS A 31 -4.93 40.99 14.18
N PRO A 32 -5.09 40.27 15.29
CA PRO A 32 -4.06 40.17 16.33
C PRO A 32 -2.80 39.42 15.86
N LEU A 33 -2.94 38.48 14.92
CA LEU A 33 -1.85 37.66 14.37
C LEU A 33 -1.07 38.40 13.28
N HIS A 34 -1.77 38.91 12.25
CA HIS A 34 -1.11 39.48 11.07
C HIS A 34 -0.97 40.99 11.09
N LYS A 35 -1.51 41.67 12.10
CA LYS A 35 -1.52 43.14 12.25
C LYS A 35 -2.07 43.89 11.03
N THR A 36 -2.95 43.24 10.25
CA THR A 36 -3.62 43.84 9.09
C THR A 36 -5.06 44.20 9.41
N GLN A 37 -5.58 45.23 8.74
CA GLN A 37 -7.00 45.61 8.83
C GLN A 37 -7.90 44.45 8.39
N MET A 38 -8.88 44.12 9.22
CA MET A 38 -9.86 43.07 8.94
C MET A 38 -10.91 43.57 7.95
N VAL A 39 -11.57 42.64 7.27
CA VAL A 39 -12.62 42.93 6.30
C VAL A 39 -13.86 42.12 6.60
N TYR A 40 -15.00 42.55 6.10
CA TYR A 40 -16.23 41.77 6.08
C TYR A 40 -16.84 41.85 4.67
N THR A 41 -17.74 40.93 4.37
CA THR A 41 -18.47 40.92 3.11
C THR A 41 -19.98 40.90 3.35
N ASP A 42 -20.73 41.17 2.30
CA ASP A 42 -22.19 41.01 2.27
C ASP A 42 -22.64 39.60 2.69
N LYS A 43 -21.83 38.57 2.40
CA LYS A 43 -22.09 37.17 2.78
C LYS A 43 -21.42 36.71 4.07
N SER A 44 -20.56 37.52 4.66
CA SER A 44 -19.85 37.22 5.91
C SER A 44 -19.74 38.51 6.72
N PRO A 45 -20.81 38.87 7.45
CA PRO A 45 -20.92 40.17 8.11
C PRO A 45 -19.97 40.31 9.31
N GLN A 46 -19.43 39.20 9.82
CA GLN A 46 -18.43 39.22 10.87
C GLN A 46 -17.04 39.53 10.28
N PRO A 47 -16.31 40.53 10.82
CA PRO A 47 -14.96 40.84 10.36
C PRO A 47 -14.01 39.65 10.46
N PHE A 48 -13.24 39.40 9.39
CA PHE A 48 -12.23 38.36 9.30
C PHE A 48 -10.93 38.89 8.69
N CYS A 49 -9.83 38.16 8.93
CA CYS A 49 -8.53 38.47 8.34
C CYS A 49 -8.31 37.64 7.07
N ILE A 50 -8.02 38.29 5.94
CA ILE A 50 -7.77 37.60 4.66
C ILE A 50 -6.54 36.68 4.75
N LYS A 51 -5.48 37.11 5.43
CA LYS A 51 -4.26 36.30 5.61
C LYS A 51 -4.54 35.04 6.43
N CYS A 52 -5.26 35.17 7.56
CA CYS A 52 -5.71 34.01 8.34
C CYS A 52 -6.55 33.04 7.49
N GLN A 53 -7.47 33.56 6.68
CA GLN A 53 -8.29 32.73 5.79
C GLN A 53 -7.45 32.00 4.74
N HIS A 54 -6.48 32.69 4.13
CA HIS A 54 -5.55 32.08 3.16
C HIS A 54 -4.74 30.95 3.79
N GLU A 55 -4.10 31.20 4.93
CA GLU A 55 -3.31 30.20 5.66
C GLU A 55 -4.17 28.99 6.08
N ALA A 56 -5.40 29.23 6.53
CA ALA A 56 -6.34 28.16 6.87
C ALA A 56 -6.73 27.30 5.64
N VAL A 57 -6.96 27.94 4.50
CA VAL A 57 -7.24 27.25 3.23
C VAL A 57 -6.04 26.44 2.77
N GLU A 58 -4.82 27.00 2.81
CA GLU A 58 -3.60 26.30 2.44
C GLU A 58 -3.31 25.11 3.35
N LYS A 59 -3.49 25.27 4.66
CA LYS A 59 -3.35 24.19 5.64
C LYS A 59 -4.35 23.07 5.36
N ARG A 60 -5.62 23.41 5.16
CA ARG A 60 -6.68 22.45 4.81
C ARG A 60 -6.39 21.74 3.49
N LYS A 61 -5.87 22.45 2.49
CA LYS A 61 -5.46 21.85 1.21
C LYS A 61 -4.34 20.84 1.40
N LYS A 62 -3.27 21.18 2.14
CA LYS A 62 -2.17 20.26 2.45
C LYS A 62 -2.64 19.02 3.22
N GLU A 63 -3.54 19.19 4.19
CA GLU A 63 -4.14 18.07 4.94
C GLU A 63 -4.98 17.16 4.04
N LEU A 64 -5.75 17.74 3.12
CA LEU A 64 -6.52 17.00 2.13
C LEU A 64 -5.60 16.23 1.15
N ASP A 65 -4.56 16.88 0.62
CA ASP A 65 -3.60 16.25 -0.29
C ASP A 65 -2.85 15.10 0.40
N ARG A 66 -2.47 15.28 1.67
CA ARG A 66 -1.87 14.21 2.49
C ARG A 66 -2.85 13.06 2.71
N THR A 67 -4.10 13.33 3.07
CA THR A 67 -5.11 12.29 3.25
C THR A 67 -5.38 11.53 1.95
N ASN A 68 -5.52 12.25 0.84
CA ASN A 68 -5.75 11.66 -0.48
C ASN A 68 -4.59 10.78 -0.92
N SER A 69 -3.34 11.22 -0.77
CA SER A 69 -2.16 10.41 -1.10
C SER A 69 -2.08 9.12 -0.29
N VAL A 70 -2.38 9.16 1.02
CA VAL A 70 -2.49 7.95 1.86
C VAL A 70 -3.58 7.01 1.34
N GLN A 71 -4.75 7.54 0.99
CA GLN A 71 -5.86 6.73 0.47
C GLN A 71 -5.54 6.09 -0.88
N VAL A 72 -4.83 6.79 -1.77
CA VAL A 72 -4.34 6.24 -3.04
C VAL A 72 -3.39 5.08 -2.79
N ILE A 73 -2.38 5.27 -1.94
CA ILE A 73 -1.40 4.21 -1.60
C ILE A 73 -2.10 2.96 -1.03
N ARG A 74 -3.09 3.14 -0.15
CA ARG A 74 -3.81 2.01 0.46
C ARG A 74 -4.71 1.27 -0.53
N LYS A 75 -5.23 1.97 -1.54
CA LYS A 75 -6.06 1.40 -2.60
C LYS A 75 -5.24 0.57 -3.60
N ASP A 76 -3.94 0.86 -3.73
CA ASP A 76 -3.04 0.09 -4.60
C ASP A 76 -3.09 -1.41 -4.30
N LEU A 77 -3.26 -1.81 -3.03
CA LEU A 77 -3.42 -3.21 -2.66
C LEU A 77 -4.57 -3.89 -3.42
N ARG A 78 -5.71 -3.23 -3.62
CA ARG A 78 -6.86 -3.81 -4.35
C ARG A 78 -6.81 -3.56 -5.85
N GLN A 79 -6.17 -2.47 -6.28
CA GLN A 79 -6.17 -2.04 -7.68
C GLN A 79 -5.02 -2.62 -8.51
N LEU A 80 -3.90 -2.95 -7.85
CA LEU A 80 -2.65 -3.34 -8.50
C LEU A 80 -2.18 -4.75 -8.08
N SER A 81 -2.90 -5.45 -7.21
CA SER A 81 -2.57 -6.84 -6.86
C SER A 81 -3.24 -7.85 -7.79
N LEU A 82 -2.64 -9.04 -7.89
CA LEU A 82 -3.19 -10.20 -8.57
C LEU A 82 -3.44 -11.29 -7.52
N VAL A 83 -4.69 -11.38 -7.07
CA VAL A 83 -5.18 -12.46 -6.21
C VAL A 83 -5.94 -13.48 -7.05
N ASP A 84 -5.96 -14.74 -6.64
CA ASP A 84 -6.71 -15.77 -7.37
C ASP A 84 -8.21 -15.70 -7.04
N ASP A 85 -8.55 -15.38 -5.79
CA ASP A 85 -9.93 -15.22 -5.33
C ASP A 85 -10.11 -13.85 -4.64
N PRO A 86 -11.07 -13.00 -5.09
CA PRO A 86 -11.35 -11.72 -4.45
C PRO A 86 -11.64 -11.78 -2.94
N LYS A 87 -12.10 -12.92 -2.41
CA LYS A 87 -12.30 -13.10 -0.97
C LYS A 87 -11.01 -13.01 -0.17
N GLU A 88 -9.86 -13.26 -0.79
CA GLU A 88 -8.55 -13.23 -0.13
C GLU A 88 -8.27 -11.85 0.47
N TYR A 89 -8.72 -10.76 -0.17
CA TYR A 89 -8.59 -9.41 0.38
C TYR A 89 -9.22 -9.24 1.77
N SER A 90 -10.15 -10.11 2.16
CA SER A 90 -10.79 -10.10 3.48
C SER A 90 -10.02 -10.88 4.55
N TYR A 91 -8.94 -11.58 4.20
CA TYR A 91 -8.14 -12.35 5.14
C TYR A 91 -7.40 -11.43 6.13
N THR A 92 -7.71 -11.60 7.41
CA THR A 92 -7.10 -10.89 8.54
C THR A 92 -6.62 -11.88 9.58
N PHE A 93 -5.87 -11.40 10.58
CA PHE A 93 -5.52 -12.26 11.71
C PHE A 93 -6.76 -12.70 12.49
N ASP A 94 -7.82 -11.89 12.52
CA ASP A 94 -9.00 -12.14 13.36
C ASP A 94 -9.88 -13.26 12.79
N ASN A 95 -10.00 -13.35 11.47
CA ASN A 95 -10.74 -14.44 10.82
C ASN A 95 -9.88 -15.67 10.47
N PHE A 96 -8.60 -15.69 10.88
CA PHE A 96 -7.76 -16.89 10.76
C PHE A 96 -8.11 -17.93 11.83
N LYS A 97 -8.59 -19.11 11.39
CA LYS A 97 -9.01 -20.22 12.26
C LYS A 97 -7.79 -20.96 12.83
N ALA A 98 -7.45 -20.65 14.08
CA ALA A 98 -6.35 -21.27 14.81
C ALA A 98 -6.79 -21.65 16.23
N PRO A 99 -7.04 -22.95 16.52
CA PRO A 99 -7.35 -23.40 17.87
C PRO A 99 -6.24 -23.03 18.86
N SER A 100 -6.59 -22.65 20.08
CA SER A 100 -5.61 -22.32 21.12
C SER A 100 -4.64 -23.49 21.36
N GLY A 101 -3.34 -23.20 21.46
CA GLY A 101 -2.29 -24.21 21.64
C GLY A 101 -1.90 -24.98 20.38
N SER A 102 -2.59 -24.79 19.25
CA SER A 102 -2.24 -25.43 17.97
C SER A 102 -0.97 -24.83 17.35
N LYS A 103 -0.36 -25.57 16.41
CA LYS A 103 0.74 -25.06 15.60
C LYS A 103 0.30 -23.84 14.78
N GLU A 104 -0.95 -23.79 14.33
CA GLU A 104 -1.52 -22.66 13.61
C GLU A 104 -1.62 -21.39 14.46
N ALA A 105 -1.93 -21.53 15.76
CA ALA A 105 -1.92 -20.40 16.68
C ALA A 105 -0.50 -19.84 16.83
N GLN A 106 0.50 -20.72 16.95
CA GLN A 106 1.91 -20.31 16.98
C GLN A 106 2.31 -19.60 15.68
N MET A 107 1.94 -20.15 14.51
CA MET A 107 2.23 -19.51 13.21
C MET A 107 1.53 -18.15 13.07
N LYS A 108 0.27 -18.02 13.52
CA LYS A 108 -0.47 -16.75 13.57
C LYS A 108 0.25 -15.72 14.42
N ASP A 109 0.73 -16.10 15.61
CA ASP A 109 1.41 -15.17 16.52
C ASP A 109 2.77 -14.72 15.97
N ILE A 110 3.54 -15.64 15.38
CA ILE A 110 4.80 -15.31 14.71
C ILE A 110 4.52 -14.37 13.52
N ALA A 111 3.55 -14.69 12.66
CA ALA A 111 3.18 -13.86 11.52
C ALA A 111 2.73 -12.46 11.95
N ARG A 112 1.93 -12.35 13.01
CA ARG A 112 1.50 -11.07 13.57
C ARG A 112 2.68 -10.24 14.10
N LYS A 113 3.64 -10.88 14.78
CA LYS A 113 4.86 -10.22 15.24
C LYS A 113 5.68 -9.68 14.07
N LEU A 114 5.87 -10.47 13.02
CA LEU A 114 6.60 -10.07 11.81
C LEU A 114 5.87 -8.96 11.03
N ALA A 115 4.54 -8.98 10.96
CA ALA A 115 3.76 -7.86 10.42
C ALA A 115 4.02 -6.58 11.22
N GLY A 116 4.13 -6.69 12.55
CA GLY A 116 4.54 -5.59 13.43
C GLY A 116 5.94 -5.04 13.11
N GLU A 117 6.88 -5.87 12.71
CA GLU A 117 8.22 -5.43 12.26
C GLU A 117 8.13 -4.67 10.93
N TYR A 118 7.42 -5.21 9.93
CA TYR A 118 7.19 -4.51 8.66
C TYR A 118 6.43 -3.19 8.83
N TYR A 119 5.49 -3.15 9.76
CA TYR A 119 4.73 -1.96 10.11
C TYR A 119 5.64 -0.85 10.69
N LYS A 120 6.52 -1.21 11.64
CA LYS A 120 7.31 -0.25 12.42
C LYS A 120 8.41 0.44 11.64
N ASP A 121 9.09 -0.27 10.73
CA ASP A 121 10.22 0.28 10.01
C ASP A 121 10.23 -0.16 8.53
N ARG A 122 10.08 0.84 7.66
CA ARG A 122 10.09 0.69 6.19
C ARG A 122 11.50 0.39 5.65
N ASN A 123 12.54 0.63 6.43
CA ASN A 123 13.94 0.40 6.03
C ASN A 123 14.45 -1.00 6.38
N LEU A 124 13.67 -1.79 7.14
CA LEU A 124 14.02 -3.18 7.42
C LEU A 124 14.04 -3.99 6.12
N ASN A 125 15.16 -4.66 5.86
CA ASN A 125 15.38 -5.46 4.66
C ASN A 125 15.45 -6.94 5.04
N PHE A 126 14.29 -7.59 5.11
CA PHE A 126 14.21 -9.03 5.25
C PHE A 126 12.97 -9.58 4.55
N ASN A 127 13.09 -10.83 4.13
CA ASN A 127 11.97 -11.61 3.64
C ASN A 127 11.43 -12.56 4.72
N THR A 128 10.14 -12.83 4.65
CA THR A 128 9.45 -13.83 5.46
C THR A 128 9.01 -14.96 4.54
N VAL A 129 9.19 -16.21 4.94
CA VAL A 129 8.83 -17.36 4.10
C VAL A 129 7.88 -18.27 4.86
N LEU A 130 6.68 -18.46 4.33
CA LEU A 130 5.68 -19.41 4.83
C LEU A 130 5.72 -20.61 3.90
N TYR A 131 6.09 -21.78 4.42
CA TYR A 131 6.20 -23.00 3.61
C TYR A 131 5.52 -24.18 4.30
N GLY A 132 5.13 -25.20 3.53
CA GLY A 132 4.42 -26.37 4.03
C GLY A 132 3.37 -26.85 3.03
N THR A 133 2.59 -27.88 3.35
CA THR A 133 1.65 -28.47 2.39
C THR A 133 0.48 -27.53 2.03
N PRO A 134 -0.20 -27.73 0.89
CA PRO A 134 -1.37 -26.95 0.50
C PRO A 134 -2.48 -26.92 1.55
N GLY A 135 -3.27 -25.84 1.57
CA GLY A 135 -4.47 -25.77 2.42
C GLY A 135 -4.24 -25.50 3.92
N GLN A 136 -3.00 -25.21 4.33
CA GLN A 136 -2.64 -24.96 5.73
C GLN A 136 -2.78 -23.48 6.18
N GLY A 137 -3.26 -22.59 5.30
CA GLY A 137 -3.52 -21.18 5.64
C GLY A 137 -2.36 -20.19 5.45
N LYS A 138 -1.34 -20.55 4.65
CA LYS A 138 -0.19 -19.68 4.34
C LYS A 138 -0.62 -18.39 3.63
N THR A 139 -1.38 -18.50 2.54
CA THR A 139 -1.93 -17.36 1.80
C THR A 139 -2.77 -16.45 2.69
N HIS A 140 -3.58 -17.04 3.59
CA HIS A 140 -4.36 -16.28 4.57
C HIS A 140 -3.46 -15.44 5.46
N LEU A 141 -2.45 -16.05 6.10
CA LEU A 141 -1.55 -15.30 6.98
C LEU A 141 -0.70 -14.28 6.22
N ALA A 142 -0.25 -14.57 5.00
CA ALA A 142 0.47 -13.62 4.17
C ALA A 142 -0.38 -12.38 3.85
N MET A 143 -1.64 -12.57 3.43
CA MET A 143 -2.57 -11.48 3.18
C MET A 143 -2.96 -10.75 4.47
N ALA A 144 -3.11 -11.45 5.60
CA ALA A 144 -3.38 -10.84 6.90
C ALA A 144 -2.24 -9.93 7.37
N MET A 145 -0.98 -10.36 7.20
CA MET A 145 0.20 -9.54 7.45
C MET A 145 0.19 -8.29 6.56
N LEU A 146 -0.09 -8.47 5.26
CA LEU A 146 -0.12 -7.40 4.28
C LEU A 146 -1.23 -6.37 4.58
N ASN A 147 -2.44 -6.83 4.91
CA ASN A 147 -3.57 -6.01 5.31
C ASN A 147 -3.25 -5.17 6.56
N ALA A 148 -2.65 -5.78 7.59
CA ALA A 148 -2.27 -5.06 8.79
C ALA A 148 -1.27 -3.92 8.50
N VAL A 149 -0.26 -4.17 7.65
CA VAL A 149 0.70 -3.12 7.27
C VAL A 149 0.04 -2.04 6.42
N ASN A 150 -0.77 -2.41 5.43
CA ASN A 150 -1.47 -1.48 4.54
C ASN A 150 -2.41 -0.54 5.31
N GLU A 151 -3.18 -1.09 6.24
CA GLU A 151 -4.20 -0.36 6.99
C GLU A 151 -3.60 0.58 8.03
N PHE A 152 -2.60 0.12 8.78
CA PHE A 152 -2.16 0.85 9.97
C PHE A 152 -0.91 1.72 9.74
N SER A 153 -0.07 1.42 8.75
CA SER A 153 1.23 2.09 8.57
C SER A 153 1.12 3.63 8.42
N ASN A 154 2.06 4.33 9.06
CA ASN A 154 2.24 5.78 8.96
C ASN A 154 3.75 6.12 8.98
N PRO A 155 4.35 6.62 7.88
CA PRO A 155 3.71 6.91 6.60
C PRO A 155 3.12 5.65 5.95
N ALA A 156 2.09 5.84 5.12
CA ALA A 156 1.44 4.73 4.43
C ALA A 156 2.44 3.98 3.55
N GLN A 157 2.37 2.65 3.58
CA GLN A 157 3.22 1.77 2.81
C GLN A 157 2.41 1.15 1.65
N ARG A 158 2.93 1.23 0.42
CA ARG A 158 2.34 0.58 -0.75
C ARG A 158 2.48 -0.93 -0.63
N CYS A 159 1.38 -1.61 -0.36
CA CYS A 159 1.34 -3.06 -0.18
C CYS A 159 0.78 -3.73 -1.43
N LEU A 160 1.48 -4.72 -1.99
CA LEU A 160 1.01 -5.48 -3.16
C LEU A 160 1.02 -6.98 -2.88
N PHE A 161 0.08 -7.69 -3.49
CA PHE A 161 -0.01 -9.15 -3.46
C PHE A 161 0.01 -9.68 -4.89
N VAL A 162 0.78 -10.73 -5.13
CA VAL A 162 0.81 -11.40 -6.43
C VAL A 162 0.86 -12.90 -6.27
N ASN A 163 -0.14 -13.61 -6.78
CA ASN A 163 -0.04 -15.03 -7.04
C ASN A 163 0.85 -15.24 -8.28
N VAL A 164 1.85 -16.11 -8.14
CA VAL A 164 2.87 -16.32 -9.18
C VAL A 164 2.24 -16.85 -10.48
N THR A 165 1.30 -17.78 -10.38
CA THR A 165 0.61 -18.36 -11.53
C THR A 165 -0.21 -17.29 -12.28
N SER A 166 -1.02 -16.53 -11.56
CA SER A 166 -1.83 -15.45 -12.13
C SER A 166 -0.99 -14.35 -12.76
N LEU A 167 0.17 -14.02 -12.18
CA LEU A 167 1.13 -13.08 -12.77
C LEU A 167 1.60 -13.53 -14.14
N PHE A 168 2.09 -14.77 -14.25
CA PHE A 168 2.65 -15.25 -15.51
C PHE A 168 1.59 -15.49 -16.58
N LEU A 169 0.38 -15.85 -16.19
CA LEU A 169 -0.77 -15.86 -17.09
C LEU A 169 -1.08 -14.47 -17.63
N ALA A 170 -1.12 -13.45 -16.78
CA ALA A 170 -1.38 -12.06 -17.18
C ALA A 170 -0.26 -11.50 -18.08
N ILE A 171 1.00 -11.80 -17.77
CA ILE A 171 2.15 -11.44 -18.62
C ILE A 171 2.04 -12.09 -19.99
N ARG A 172 1.74 -13.39 -20.05
CA ARG A 172 1.57 -14.08 -21.33
C ARG A 172 0.42 -13.49 -22.14
N SER A 173 -0.72 -13.19 -21.51
CA SER A 173 -1.87 -12.55 -22.17
C SER A 173 -1.51 -11.21 -22.81
N SER A 174 -0.57 -10.46 -22.21
CA SER A 174 -0.13 -9.16 -22.75
C SER A 174 0.69 -9.24 -24.03
N PHE A 175 1.22 -10.40 -24.40
CA PHE A 175 1.95 -10.58 -25.66
C PHE A 175 1.02 -10.55 -26.87
N ASP A 176 -0.20 -11.05 -26.70
CA ASP A 176 -1.21 -11.12 -27.76
C ASP A 176 -2.20 -9.94 -27.71
N ASN A 177 -2.26 -9.21 -26.59
CA ASN A 177 -3.19 -8.10 -26.40
C ASN A 177 -2.51 -6.84 -25.82
N PRO A 178 -2.29 -5.79 -26.64
CA PRO A 178 -1.69 -4.52 -26.20
C PRO A 178 -2.50 -3.74 -25.15
N MET A 179 -3.77 -4.09 -24.93
CA MET A 179 -4.62 -3.47 -23.91
C MET A 179 -4.40 -4.07 -22.51
N GLU A 180 -3.72 -5.21 -22.41
CA GLU A 180 -3.40 -5.81 -21.13
C GLU A 180 -2.32 -5.00 -20.39
N LYS A 181 -2.60 -4.70 -19.13
CA LYS A 181 -1.72 -3.88 -18.30
C LYS A 181 -0.44 -4.62 -17.87
N TRP A 182 -0.54 -5.92 -17.64
CA TRP A 182 0.47 -6.73 -16.95
C TRP A 182 1.60 -7.20 -17.86
N THR A 183 2.24 -6.30 -18.61
CA THR A 183 3.46 -6.63 -19.35
C THR A 183 4.62 -7.01 -18.42
N GLU A 184 5.65 -7.69 -18.93
CA GLU A 184 6.88 -7.99 -18.14
C GLU A 184 7.45 -6.71 -17.50
N GLN A 185 7.52 -5.62 -18.28
CA GLN A 185 8.05 -4.34 -17.80
C GLN A 185 7.18 -3.74 -16.69
N TYR A 186 5.85 -3.76 -16.86
CA TYR A 186 4.94 -3.26 -15.85
C TYR A 186 4.99 -4.10 -14.57
N ALA A 187 5.00 -5.43 -14.69
CA ALA A 187 5.13 -6.35 -13.56
C ALA A 187 6.39 -6.07 -12.74
N VAL A 188 7.55 -6.01 -13.40
CA VAL A 188 8.82 -5.70 -12.73
C VAL A 188 8.76 -4.32 -12.07
N HIS A 189 8.23 -3.31 -12.76
CA HIS A 189 8.11 -1.96 -12.21
C HIS A 189 7.20 -1.89 -10.98
N ALA A 190 5.97 -2.41 -11.08
CA ALA A 190 4.98 -2.34 -10.02
C ALA A 190 5.42 -3.11 -8.76
N LEU A 191 5.86 -4.36 -8.94
CA LEU A 191 6.24 -5.23 -7.82
C LEU A 191 7.54 -4.77 -7.15
N SER A 192 8.51 -4.24 -7.92
CA SER A 192 9.76 -3.71 -7.36
C SER A 192 9.56 -2.40 -6.58
N ASN A 193 8.52 -1.63 -6.88
CA ASN A 193 8.22 -0.33 -6.25
C ASN A 193 7.16 -0.42 -5.14
N ALA A 194 6.74 -1.62 -4.76
CA ALA A 194 6.00 -1.82 -3.52
C ALA A 194 6.89 -1.48 -2.30
N ASP A 195 6.27 -1.22 -1.17
CA ASP A 195 6.95 -1.14 0.13
C ASP A 195 6.96 -2.49 0.83
N LEU A 196 5.91 -3.28 0.64
CA LEU A 196 5.81 -4.66 1.08
C LEU A 196 5.12 -5.47 -0.02
N LEU A 197 5.74 -6.57 -0.41
CA LEU A 197 5.25 -7.45 -1.46
C LEU A 197 4.94 -8.83 -0.89
N VAL A 198 3.76 -9.38 -1.22
CA VAL A 198 3.50 -10.82 -1.09
C VAL A 198 3.71 -11.48 -2.44
N ILE A 199 4.56 -12.51 -2.50
CA ILE A 199 4.67 -13.46 -3.62
C ILE A 199 4.03 -14.76 -3.15
N ASP A 200 2.83 -15.04 -3.64
CA ASP A 200 2.01 -16.16 -3.21
C ASP A 200 2.15 -17.37 -4.15
N ASP A 201 2.13 -18.55 -3.55
CA ASP A 201 2.17 -19.87 -4.17
C ASP A 201 3.37 -20.09 -5.11
N LEU A 202 4.54 -19.65 -4.65
CA LEU A 202 5.81 -19.85 -5.36
C LEU A 202 6.12 -21.34 -5.49
N GLY A 203 6.32 -21.81 -6.72
CA GLY A 203 6.62 -23.20 -7.05
C GLY A 203 5.50 -23.89 -7.80
N SER A 204 4.27 -23.36 -7.80
CA SER A 204 3.16 -23.95 -8.55
C SER A 204 3.26 -23.70 -10.06
N GLU A 205 4.02 -22.68 -10.47
CA GLU A 205 4.21 -22.34 -11.89
C GLU A 205 5.14 -23.32 -12.63
N SER A 206 5.93 -24.12 -11.91
CA SER A 206 6.76 -25.16 -12.53
C SER A 206 5.92 -26.28 -13.13
N VAL A 207 4.70 -26.52 -12.63
CA VAL A 207 3.75 -27.48 -13.20
C VAL A 207 3.20 -27.00 -14.55
N MET A 208 3.10 -25.68 -14.73
CA MET A 208 2.63 -25.06 -15.98
C MET A 208 3.73 -24.89 -17.04
N SER A 209 4.99 -25.04 -16.66
CA SER A 209 6.14 -24.81 -17.55
C SER A 209 6.90 -26.11 -17.83
N THR A 210 6.26 -27.04 -18.54
CA THR A 210 6.95 -28.17 -19.17
C THR A 210 7.80 -27.67 -20.33
N LYS A 211 9.02 -27.13 -20.06
CA LYS A 211 10.21 -26.96 -20.93
C LYS A 211 11.03 -25.71 -20.55
N GLY A 212 12.35 -25.81 -20.73
CA GLY A 212 13.37 -24.92 -20.15
C GLY A 212 13.19 -23.41 -20.36
N GLU A 213 12.73 -22.95 -21.53
CA GLU A 213 12.61 -21.50 -21.81
C GLU A 213 11.56 -20.81 -20.94
N ALA A 214 10.41 -21.44 -20.70
CA ALA A 214 9.36 -20.90 -19.83
C ALA A 214 9.85 -20.80 -18.37
N SER A 215 10.61 -21.80 -17.90
CA SER A 215 11.23 -21.77 -16.57
C SER A 215 12.29 -20.66 -16.47
N GLN A 216 13.11 -20.45 -17.50
CA GLN A 216 14.09 -19.36 -17.52
C GLN A 216 13.45 -17.97 -17.52
N PHE A 217 12.35 -17.80 -18.27
CA PHE A 217 11.56 -16.57 -18.28
C PHE A 217 11.03 -16.23 -16.88
N VAL A 218 10.37 -17.19 -16.23
CA VAL A 218 9.85 -17.06 -14.87
C VAL A 218 10.95 -16.64 -13.90
N GLN A 219 12.05 -17.38 -13.91
CA GLN A 219 13.19 -17.12 -13.02
C GLN A 219 13.80 -15.74 -13.25
N ARG A 220 13.86 -15.26 -14.50
CA ARG A 220 14.37 -13.92 -14.83
C ARG A 220 13.49 -12.82 -14.25
N VAL A 221 12.17 -12.91 -14.46
CA VAL A 221 11.22 -11.89 -13.97
C VAL A 221 11.23 -11.84 -12.45
N LEU A 222 11.15 -13.01 -11.79
CA LEU A 222 11.23 -13.10 -10.33
C LEU A 222 12.58 -12.57 -9.80
N TYR A 223 13.69 -12.84 -10.49
CA TYR A 223 14.98 -12.30 -10.11
C TYR A 223 15.02 -10.77 -10.23
N GLN A 224 14.48 -10.18 -11.29
CA GLN A 224 14.45 -8.72 -11.44
C GLN A 224 13.65 -8.05 -10.32
N VAL A 225 12.51 -8.62 -9.93
CA VAL A 225 11.68 -8.15 -8.82
C VAL A 225 12.43 -8.29 -7.49
N THR A 226 12.87 -9.50 -7.16
CA THR A 226 13.51 -9.83 -5.86
C THR A 226 14.90 -9.22 -5.68
N ASN A 227 15.54 -8.78 -6.76
CA ASN A 227 16.81 -8.06 -6.68
C ASN A 227 16.62 -6.59 -6.23
N ARG A 228 15.44 -6.00 -6.48
CA ARG A 228 15.10 -4.61 -6.11
C ARG A 228 14.26 -4.54 -4.83
N GLN A 229 13.24 -5.39 -4.73
CA GLN A 229 12.37 -5.50 -3.57
C GLN A 229 13.01 -6.42 -2.51
N LYS A 230 13.15 -5.94 -1.28
CA LYS A 230 13.82 -6.67 -0.18
C LYS A 230 12.94 -6.86 1.05
N ARG A 231 11.65 -6.58 0.90
CA ARG A 231 10.59 -6.72 1.90
C ARG A 231 9.51 -7.58 1.29
N ILE A 232 9.75 -8.89 1.29
CA ILE A 232 8.88 -9.87 0.62
C ILE A 232 8.36 -10.89 1.62
N ILE A 233 7.05 -11.12 1.62
CA ILE A 233 6.42 -12.26 2.26
C ILE A 233 6.18 -13.30 1.16
N ILE A 234 6.72 -14.49 1.31
CA ILE A 234 6.65 -15.55 0.31
C ILE A 234 5.80 -16.68 0.87
N THR A 235 4.87 -17.21 0.08
CA THR A 235 4.24 -18.49 0.38
C THR A 235 4.66 -19.53 -0.65
N THR A 236 4.86 -20.78 -0.21
CA THR A 236 5.24 -21.88 -1.12
C THR A 236 4.77 -23.21 -0.57
N ASN A 237 4.40 -24.13 -1.47
CA ASN A 237 4.15 -25.52 -1.11
C ASN A 237 5.42 -26.39 -1.08
N LEU A 238 6.55 -25.84 -1.50
CA LEU A 238 7.84 -26.49 -1.50
C LEU A 238 8.49 -26.44 -0.12
N THR A 239 9.15 -27.52 0.27
CA THR A 239 10.12 -27.50 1.36
C THR A 239 11.30 -26.60 1.01
N MET A 240 12.09 -26.19 2.01
CA MET A 240 13.30 -25.39 1.75
C MET A 240 14.33 -26.11 0.86
N SER A 241 14.35 -27.44 0.88
CA SER A 241 15.20 -28.24 -0.02
C SER A 241 14.68 -28.18 -1.45
N GLU A 242 13.39 -28.42 -1.65
CA GLU A 242 12.76 -28.35 -2.97
C GLU A 242 12.84 -26.95 -3.57
N LEU A 243 12.64 -25.90 -2.77
CA LEU A 243 12.80 -24.51 -3.22
C LEU A 243 14.22 -24.25 -3.76
N ARG A 244 15.25 -24.81 -3.10
CA ARG A 244 16.66 -24.71 -3.54
C ARG A 244 16.95 -25.47 -4.84
N GLN A 245 16.16 -26.51 -5.13
CA GLN A 245 16.29 -27.32 -6.35
C GLN A 245 15.48 -26.74 -7.51
N ALA A 246 14.30 -26.16 -7.21
CA ALA A 246 13.38 -25.62 -8.21
C ALA A 246 13.90 -24.34 -8.87
N TYR A 247 14.67 -23.53 -8.14
CA TYR A 247 15.16 -22.23 -8.62
C TYR A 247 16.67 -22.14 -8.60
N ASN A 248 17.23 -21.34 -9.51
CA ASN A 248 18.68 -21.08 -9.51
C ASN A 248 19.16 -20.43 -8.20
N ALA A 249 20.42 -20.67 -7.86
CA ALA A 249 21.01 -20.24 -6.58
C ALA A 249 20.96 -18.72 -6.35
N LYS A 250 21.01 -17.90 -7.43
CA LYS A 250 20.94 -16.44 -7.31
C LYS A 250 19.55 -15.98 -6.88
N LEU A 251 18.50 -16.53 -7.49
CA LEU A 251 17.11 -16.25 -7.12
C LEU A 251 16.82 -16.72 -5.71
N VAL A 252 17.20 -17.95 -5.36
CA VAL A 252 17.03 -18.48 -4.00
C VAL A 252 17.72 -17.61 -2.95
N SER A 253 18.93 -17.14 -3.23
CA SER A 253 19.66 -16.21 -2.35
C SER A 253 18.88 -14.91 -2.11
N ARG A 254 18.24 -14.35 -3.15
CA ARG A 254 17.38 -13.16 -3.03
C ARG A 254 16.10 -13.44 -2.26
N LEU A 255 15.42 -14.56 -2.54
CA LEU A 255 14.19 -14.96 -1.86
C LEU A 255 14.42 -15.19 -0.36
N LEU A 256 15.54 -15.82 0.02
CA LEU A 256 15.86 -16.13 1.41
C LEU A 256 16.64 -15.02 2.14
N ALA A 257 16.90 -13.87 1.49
CA ALA A 257 17.65 -12.78 2.08
C ALA A 257 17.00 -12.26 3.38
N GLY A 258 17.77 -12.25 4.48
CA GLY A 258 17.30 -11.80 5.79
C GLY A 258 16.26 -12.71 6.48
N SER A 259 15.90 -13.85 5.86
CA SER A 259 14.82 -14.73 6.34
C SER A 259 15.21 -15.64 7.51
N LYS A 260 16.47 -15.64 7.95
CA LYS A 260 16.91 -16.44 9.10
C LYS A 260 16.10 -16.04 10.34
N GLY A 261 15.42 -17.01 10.95
CA GLY A 261 14.50 -16.79 12.09
C GLY A 261 13.12 -16.22 11.71
N LYS A 262 12.81 -16.13 10.41
CA LYS A 262 11.57 -15.60 9.83
C LYS A 262 10.96 -16.54 8.79
N GLN A 263 11.24 -17.83 8.96
CA GLN A 263 10.71 -18.92 8.16
C GLN A 263 9.68 -19.65 9.01
N LEU A 264 8.44 -19.68 8.54
CA LEU A 264 7.30 -20.30 9.21
C LEU A 264 7.02 -21.63 8.53
N ASP A 265 7.26 -22.70 9.28
CA ASP A 265 7.06 -24.07 8.83
C ASP A 265 5.65 -24.55 9.16
N PHE A 266 4.79 -24.67 8.15
CA PHE A 266 3.43 -25.17 8.30
C PHE A 266 3.34 -26.70 8.17
N SER A 267 4.43 -27.41 7.88
CA SER A 267 4.44 -28.87 7.72
C SER A 267 3.81 -29.57 8.94
N GLY A 268 2.92 -30.54 8.69
CA GLY A 268 2.18 -31.24 9.75
C GLY A 268 0.89 -30.57 10.23
N ILE A 269 0.53 -29.37 9.75
CA ILE A 269 -0.82 -28.81 9.92
C ILE A 269 -1.79 -29.54 8.98
N GLN A 270 -2.99 -29.88 9.45
CA GLN A 270 -4.02 -30.51 8.62
C GLN A 270 -4.54 -29.55 7.53
N ASP A 271 -4.79 -30.07 6.32
CA ASP A 271 -5.45 -29.32 5.26
C ASP A 271 -6.87 -28.97 5.69
N LYS A 272 -7.23 -27.68 5.61
CA LYS A 272 -8.53 -27.15 6.07
C LYS A 272 -9.54 -26.95 4.93
N ARG A 273 -9.21 -27.38 3.71
CA ARG A 273 -10.12 -27.31 2.56
C ARG A 273 -11.15 -28.44 2.56
N TYR A 274 -10.95 -29.48 3.38
CA TYR A 274 -11.77 -30.68 3.46
C TYR A 274 -12.16 -30.98 4.91
#